data_AF-A0A067P7U5-F1
#
_entry.id   AF-A0A067P7U5-F1
#
_cell.length_a   1.000
_cell.length_b   1.000
_cell.length_c   1.000
_cell.angle_alpha   90.00
_cell.angle_beta   90.00
_cell.angle_gamma   90.00
#
_symmetry.space_group_name_H-M   'P 1'
#
loop_
_entity.id
_entity.type
_entity.pdbx_description
1 polymer ?
#
loop_
_entity_poly.entity_id
_entity_poly.type
_entity_poly.pdbx_seq_one_letter_code
_entity_poly.pdbx_strand_id
1 'polypeptide(L)'
;MKKLAARDFEDLLQCSIPAFSGLFDEPHNKRLMKLLYQMAQWHSLAKLRMHTDTTVTYFDNLTTKLGKIMRDFEKLTCSEYDTVELPKETAARIRRQAQSAQKATGAAATSQQPAPGGKKGRKLNLFTYKWHALGDYARTIKLFGTTDSYSTQIVSSLLPHVSNSFVEDLHAG
;
A
#
# COMPACT_ATOMS: atom_id res chain seq x y z
N MET A 1 12.04 3.72 5.14
CA MET A 1 12.10 3.87 3.67
C MET A 1 11.58 5.25 3.33
N LYS A 2 12.41 6.14 2.75
CA LYS A 2 11.96 7.46 2.26
C LYS A 2 12.06 7.43 0.72
N LYS A 3 11.03 7.95 0.03
CA LYS A 3 10.97 8.09 -1.44
C LYS A 3 10.98 6.78 -2.25
N LEU A 4 10.16 5.80 -1.89
CA LEU A 4 9.94 4.65 -2.77
C LEU A 4 8.89 4.99 -3.83
N ALA A 5 9.21 4.73 -5.09
CA ALA A 5 8.25 4.72 -6.20
C ALA A 5 7.44 3.41 -6.18
N ALA A 6 6.33 3.38 -6.94
CA ALA A 6 5.50 2.19 -7.05
C ALA A 6 6.29 0.95 -7.53
N ARG A 7 7.26 1.15 -8.44
CA ARG A 7 8.13 0.09 -8.95
C ARG A 7 8.97 -0.57 -7.86
N ASP A 8 9.46 0.21 -6.89
CA ASP A 8 10.27 -0.36 -5.81
C ASP A 8 9.46 -1.32 -4.93
N PHE A 9 8.17 -1.04 -4.71
CA PHE A 9 7.29 -1.93 -3.94
C PHE A 9 6.99 -3.23 -4.69
N GLU A 10 6.88 -3.17 -6.01
CA GLU A 10 6.74 -4.35 -6.86
C GLU A 10 8.00 -5.23 -6.78
N ASP A 11 9.18 -4.64 -6.93
CA ASP A 11 10.45 -5.37 -6.88
C ASP A 11 10.65 -6.01 -5.50
N LEU A 12 10.32 -5.30 -4.42
CA LEU A 12 10.33 -5.83 -3.06
C LEU A 12 9.39 -7.03 -2.92
N LEU A 13 8.19 -6.97 -3.50
CA LEU A 13 7.24 -8.07 -3.46
C LEU A 13 7.74 -9.29 -4.24
N GLN A 14 8.29 -9.09 -5.44
CA GLN A 14 8.84 -10.16 -6.27
C GLN A 14 10.01 -10.89 -5.60
N CYS A 15 10.86 -10.16 -4.88
CA CYS A 15 12.03 -10.71 -4.18
C CYS A 15 11.75 -11.14 -2.74
N SER A 16 10.51 -11.01 -2.25
CA SER A 16 10.18 -11.23 -0.84
C SER A 16 10.28 -12.70 -0.41
N ILE A 17 9.84 -13.65 -1.23
CA ILE A 17 9.75 -15.07 -0.87
C ILE A 17 11.09 -15.62 -0.34
N PRO A 18 12.22 -15.53 -1.08
CA PRO A 18 13.49 -16.04 -0.56
C PRO A 18 13.98 -15.29 0.69
N ALA A 19 13.70 -13.98 0.80
CA ALA A 19 14.11 -13.18 1.95
C ALA A 19 13.39 -13.55 3.26
N PHE A 20 12.15 -14.04 3.15
CA PHE A 20 11.34 -14.45 4.29
C PHE A 20 11.31 -15.97 4.51
N SER A 21 11.94 -16.76 3.64
CA SER A 21 11.96 -18.21 3.71
C SER A 21 12.76 -18.69 4.92
N GLY A 22 12.10 -19.43 5.82
CA GLY A 22 12.72 -19.95 7.05
C GLY A 22 12.87 -18.89 8.14
N LEU A 23 12.27 -17.70 7.99
CA LEU A 23 12.31 -16.66 9.01
C LEU A 23 11.47 -17.03 10.25
N PHE A 24 10.40 -17.79 10.04
CA PHE A 24 9.50 -18.25 11.09
C PHE A 24 9.60 -19.76 11.27
N ASP A 25 9.18 -20.24 12.43
CA ASP A 25 8.99 -21.68 12.63
C ASP A 25 7.72 -22.17 11.91
N GLU A 26 7.67 -23.47 11.62
CA GLU A 26 6.44 -24.09 11.13
C GLU A 26 5.39 -24.14 12.24
N PRO A 27 4.10 -23.87 11.96
CA PRO A 27 3.46 -23.75 10.64
C PRO A 27 3.42 -22.33 10.05
N HIS A 28 4.00 -21.33 10.73
CA HIS A 28 3.86 -19.91 10.39
C HIS A 28 4.63 -19.53 9.13
N ASN A 29 5.82 -20.10 8.94
CA ASN A 29 6.60 -19.92 7.71
C ASN A 29 5.81 -20.34 6.47
N LYS A 30 5.22 -21.54 6.47
CA LYS A 30 4.36 -21.99 5.36
C LYS A 30 3.18 -21.05 5.10
N ARG A 31 2.56 -20.50 6.15
CA ARG A 31 1.48 -19.50 6.00
C ARG A 31 1.99 -18.21 5.35
N LEU A 32 3.14 -17.71 5.78
CA LEU A 32 3.77 -16.51 5.21
C LEU A 32 4.17 -16.73 3.75
N MET A 33 4.84 -17.84 3.44
CA MET A 33 5.23 -18.18 2.06
C MET A 33 4.02 -18.25 1.13
N LYS A 34 2.94 -18.90 1.59
CA LYS A 34 1.67 -18.95 0.85
C LYS A 34 1.07 -17.55 0.65
N LEU A 35 1.11 -16.70 1.67
CA LEU A 35 0.62 -15.31 1.58
C LEU A 35 1.41 -14.50 0.55
N LEU A 36 2.75 -14.52 0.62
CA LEU A 36 3.62 -13.79 -0.30
C LEU A 36 3.42 -14.26 -1.74
N TYR A 37 3.32 -15.57 -1.95
CA TYR A 37 3.05 -16.15 -3.28
C TYR A 37 1.69 -15.72 -3.85
N GLN A 38 0.62 -15.71 -3.04
CA GLN A 38 -0.68 -15.24 -3.52
C GLN A 38 -0.70 -13.72 -3.77
N MET A 39 0.01 -12.94 -2.96
CA MET A 39 0.14 -11.50 -3.17
C MET A 39 0.87 -11.18 -4.48
N ALA A 40 1.96 -11.91 -4.77
CA ALA A 40 2.71 -11.77 -6.02
C ALA A 40 1.85 -12.13 -7.25
N GLN A 41 1.09 -13.23 -7.20
CA GLN A 41 0.14 -13.58 -8.26
C GLN A 41 -0.95 -12.52 -8.43
N TRP A 42 -1.53 -12.03 -7.32
CA TRP A 42 -2.56 -11.02 -7.37
C TRP A 42 -2.04 -9.74 -8.03
N HIS A 43 -0.84 -9.30 -7.64
CA HIS A 43 -0.18 -8.15 -8.24
C HIS A 43 0.11 -8.35 -9.73
N SER A 44 0.59 -9.53 -10.13
CA SER A 44 0.85 -9.87 -11.53
C SER A 44 -0.42 -9.77 -12.38
N LEU A 45 -1.56 -10.27 -11.89
CA LEU A 45 -2.84 -10.15 -12.59
C LEU A 45 -3.35 -8.71 -12.62
N ALA A 46 -3.24 -7.98 -11.51
CA ALA A 46 -3.69 -6.58 -11.43
C ALA A 46 -2.95 -5.67 -12.43
N LYS A 47 -1.75 -6.05 -12.84
CA LYS A 47 -0.89 -5.28 -13.75
C LYS A 47 -0.99 -5.71 -15.21
N LEU A 48 -1.81 -6.70 -15.54
CA LEU A 48 -1.98 -7.11 -16.94
C LEU A 48 -2.51 -5.94 -17.76
N ARG A 49 -1.87 -5.68 -18.90
CA ARG A 49 -2.31 -4.66 -19.87
C ARG A 49 -3.48 -5.12 -20.74
N MET A 50 -3.78 -6.41 -20.69
CA MET A 50 -4.89 -7.02 -21.41
C MET A 50 -5.49 -8.10 -20.53
N HIS A 51 -6.79 -7.98 -20.32
CA HIS A 51 -7.59 -8.97 -19.61
C HIS A 51 -8.52 -9.68 -20.59
N THR A 52 -8.74 -10.96 -20.34
CA THR A 52 -9.80 -11.76 -20.96
C THR A 52 -10.82 -12.12 -19.88
N ASP A 53 -12.02 -12.57 -20.27
CA ASP A 53 -13.04 -13.00 -19.30
C ASP A 53 -12.50 -14.05 -18.32
N THR A 54 -11.65 -14.95 -18.81
CA THR A 54 -10.97 -15.97 -18.01
C THR A 54 -10.01 -15.34 -17.01
N THR A 55 -9.16 -14.38 -17.40
CA THR A 55 -8.19 -13.79 -16.46
C THR A 55 -8.87 -12.89 -15.43
N VAL A 56 -9.94 -12.17 -15.79
CA VAL A 56 -10.71 -11.40 -14.81
C VAL A 56 -11.43 -12.31 -13.83
N THR A 57 -12.03 -13.40 -14.30
CA THR A 57 -12.67 -14.40 -13.42
C THR A 57 -11.66 -15.05 -12.49
N TYR A 58 -10.47 -15.38 -13.01
CA TYR A 58 -9.38 -15.89 -12.19
C TYR A 58 -8.92 -14.86 -11.15
N PHE A 59 -8.82 -13.59 -11.53
CA PHE A 59 -8.42 -12.50 -10.63
C PHE A 59 -9.42 -12.25 -9.49
N ASP A 60 -10.72 -12.31 -9.76
CA ASP A 60 -11.78 -12.20 -8.75
C ASP A 60 -11.72 -13.34 -7.72
N ASN A 61 -11.60 -14.58 -8.21
CA ASN A 61 -11.41 -15.76 -7.38
C ASN A 61 -10.12 -15.69 -6.55
N LEU A 62 -9.04 -15.20 -7.15
CA LEU A 62 -7.76 -15.01 -6.48
C LEU A 62 -7.86 -13.95 -5.38
N THR A 63 -8.59 -12.87 -5.61
CA THR A 63 -8.84 -11.80 -4.62
C THR A 63 -9.58 -12.35 -3.41
N THR A 64 -10.61 -13.15 -3.63
CA THR A 64 -11.34 -13.85 -2.54
C THR A 64 -10.42 -14.79 -1.76
N LYS A 65 -9.60 -15.59 -2.47
CA LYS A 65 -8.62 -16.50 -1.86
C LYS A 65 -7.56 -15.74 -1.06
N LEU A 66 -7.05 -14.63 -1.57
CA LEU A 66 -6.08 -13.78 -0.90
C LEU A 66 -6.67 -13.22 0.40
N GLY A 67 -7.90 -12.71 0.37
CA GLY A 67 -8.60 -12.22 1.56
C GLY A 67 -8.80 -13.31 2.62
N LYS A 68 -9.04 -14.56 2.24
CA LYS A 68 -9.09 -15.70 3.18
C LYS A 68 -7.71 -15.97 3.80
N ILE A 69 -6.66 -16.06 2.98
CA ILE A 69 -5.30 -16.35 3.45
C ILE A 69 -4.78 -15.24 4.37
N MET A 70 -5.12 -13.98 4.09
CA MET A 70 -4.71 -12.86 4.93
C MET A 70 -5.39 -12.87 6.30
N ARG A 71 -6.69 -13.19 6.35
CA ARG A 71 -7.41 -13.41 7.61
C ARG A 71 -6.87 -14.60 8.39
N ASP A 72 -6.53 -15.69 7.71
CA ASP A 72 -5.91 -16.85 8.35
C ASP A 72 -4.52 -16.51 8.91
N PHE A 73 -3.72 -15.69 8.21
CA PHE A 73 -2.42 -15.23 8.68
C PHE A 73 -2.55 -14.31 9.91
N GLU A 74 -3.50 -13.38 9.90
CA GLU A 74 -3.77 -12.49 11.05
C GLU A 74 -4.22 -13.29 12.28
N LYS A 75 -5.17 -14.20 12.11
CA LYS A 75 -5.74 -14.99 13.21
C LYS A 75 -4.78 -16.04 13.78
N LEU A 76 -3.98 -16.68 12.94
CA LEU A 76 -3.23 -17.89 13.31
C LEU A 76 -1.71 -17.67 13.36
N THR A 77 -1.19 -16.59 12.79
CA THR A 77 0.22 -16.22 12.92
C THR A 77 0.35 -14.95 13.74
N CYS A 78 -0.29 -13.85 13.37
CA CYS A 78 -0.08 -12.58 14.10
C CYS A 78 -0.56 -12.60 15.56
N SER A 79 -1.41 -13.55 15.95
CA SER A 79 -1.84 -13.75 17.33
C SER A 79 -0.77 -14.36 18.24
N GLU A 80 0.16 -15.13 17.67
CA GLU A 80 1.23 -15.83 18.40
C GLU A 80 2.48 -14.95 18.59
N TYR A 81 2.61 -13.86 17.83
CA TYR A 81 3.77 -12.97 17.87
C TYR A 81 3.38 -11.60 18.46
N ASP A 82 3.99 -11.24 19.58
CA ASP A 82 3.83 -9.90 20.16
C ASP A 82 4.70 -8.88 19.40
N THR A 83 4.09 -8.22 18.41
CA THR A 83 4.77 -7.18 17.64
C THR A 83 4.58 -5.82 18.29
N VAL A 84 5.68 -5.08 18.45
CA VAL A 84 5.69 -3.72 19.02
C VAL A 84 6.24 -2.72 18.00
N GLU A 85 5.92 -1.44 18.19
CA GLU A 85 6.54 -0.36 17.42
C GLU A 85 8.08 -0.44 17.46
N LEU A 86 8.72 -0.19 16.32
CA LEU A 86 10.17 -0.04 16.28
C LEU A 86 10.58 1.23 17.07
N PRO A 87 11.81 1.30 17.63
CA PRO A 87 12.26 2.47 18.38
C PRO A 87 12.12 3.78 17.60
N LYS A 88 12.38 3.75 16.29
CA LYS A 88 12.20 4.91 15.39
C LYS A 88 10.73 5.34 15.26
N GLU A 89 9.79 4.40 15.23
CA GLU A 89 8.35 4.70 15.19
C GLU A 89 7.85 5.26 16.52
N THR A 90 8.30 4.69 17.63
CA THR A 90 7.97 5.21 18.98
C THR A 90 8.49 6.63 19.15
N ALA A 91 9.74 6.90 18.76
CA ALA A 91 10.29 8.26 18.80
C ALA A 91 9.50 9.23 17.91
N ALA A 92 9.08 8.81 16.71
CA ALA A 92 8.26 9.63 15.82
C ALA A 92 6.87 9.91 16.41
N ARG A 93 6.25 8.93 17.08
CA ARG A 93 4.96 9.09 17.78
C ARG A 93 5.07 10.11 18.91
N ILE A 94 6.08 10.00 19.76
CA ILE A 94 6.30 10.95 20.87
C ILE A 94 6.49 12.37 20.34
N ARG A 95 7.30 12.56 19.29
CA ARG A 95 7.48 13.88 18.65
C ARG A 95 6.16 14.46 18.14
N ARG A 96 5.32 13.66 17.49
CA ARG A 96 4.00 14.10 17.00
C ARG A 96 3.07 14.48 18.14
N GLN A 97 3.07 13.73 19.23
CA GLN A 97 2.26 14.02 20.42
C GLN A 97 2.69 15.34 21.08
N ALA A 98 4.00 15.58 21.21
CA ALA A 98 4.54 16.84 21.72
C ALA A 98 4.16 18.04 20.82
N GLN A 99 4.26 17.88 19.49
CA GLN A 99 3.86 18.92 18.54
C GLN A 99 2.36 19.20 18.56
N SER A 100 1.51 18.17 18.69
CA SER A 100 0.06 18.37 18.81
C SER A 100 -0.32 19.06 20.12
N ALA A 101 0.38 18.75 21.22
CA ALA A 101 0.16 19.41 22.50
C ALA A 101 0.56 20.90 22.45
N GLN A 102 1.72 21.21 21.85
CA GLN A 102 2.17 22.59 21.63
C GLN A 102 1.20 23.41 20.77
N LYS A 103 0.62 22.79 19.73
CA LYS A 103 -0.35 23.44 18.85
C LYS A 103 -1.71 23.66 19.52
N ALA A 104 -2.05 22.88 20.54
CA ALA A 104 -3.32 22.97 21.26
C ALA A 104 -3.30 23.99 22.41
N THR A 105 -2.15 24.27 23.04
CA THR A 105 -2.10 25.12 24.24
C THR A 105 -1.54 26.52 24.07
N GLY A 106 -0.93 26.90 22.93
CA GLY A 106 -0.47 28.28 22.66
C GLY A 106 0.59 28.87 23.61
N ALA A 107 0.88 28.21 24.73
CA ALA A 107 1.85 28.58 25.73
C ALA A 107 2.93 27.50 25.84
N ALA A 108 4.17 27.95 26.06
CA ALA A 108 5.30 27.10 26.40
C ALA A 108 4.99 26.34 27.71
N ALA A 109 4.45 25.13 27.57
CA ALA A 109 4.20 24.26 28.70
C ALA A 109 5.53 23.73 29.22
N THR A 110 5.84 24.13 30.45
CA THR A 110 6.83 23.60 31.37
C THR A 110 6.94 22.08 31.26
N SER A 111 8.18 21.59 31.34
CA SER A 111 8.64 20.21 31.34
C SER A 111 7.83 19.26 32.23
N GLN A 112 6.65 18.84 31.80
CA GLN A 112 6.09 17.57 32.22
C GLN A 112 6.74 16.50 31.36
N GLN A 113 7.61 15.69 31.98
CA GLN A 113 8.23 14.55 31.34
C GLN A 113 7.14 13.73 30.61
N PRO A 114 7.28 13.48 29.29
CA PRO A 114 6.36 12.58 28.62
C PRO A 114 6.44 11.25 29.36
N ALA A 115 5.29 10.75 29.80
CA ALA A 115 5.17 9.43 30.44
C ALA A 115 6.04 8.43 29.69
N PRO A 116 6.80 7.55 30.38
CA PRO A 116 7.77 6.67 29.75
C PRO A 116 7.09 6.00 28.57
N GLY A 117 7.59 6.28 27.37
CA GLY A 117 6.97 5.90 26.11
C GLY A 117 6.92 4.38 26.00
N GLY A 118 5.90 3.78 26.60
CA GLY A 118 5.76 2.34 26.69
C GLY A 118 5.77 1.71 25.31
N LYS A 119 6.32 0.50 25.23
CA LYS A 119 6.26 -0.35 24.03
C LYS A 119 4.79 -0.47 23.63
N LYS A 120 4.44 0.15 22.51
CA LYS A 120 3.07 0.09 21.99
C LYS A 120 2.96 -1.12 21.08
N GLY A 121 2.09 -2.06 21.45
CA GLY A 121 1.73 -3.18 20.61
C GLY A 121 1.18 -2.70 19.25
N ARG A 122 1.56 -3.41 18.20
CA ARG A 122 1.12 -3.23 16.83
C ARG A 122 0.49 -4.53 16.38
N LYS A 123 -0.77 -4.48 15.95
CA LYS A 123 -1.45 -5.61 15.32
C LYS A 123 -1.72 -5.28 13.85
N LEU A 124 -1.75 -6.31 13.03
CA LEU A 124 -2.16 -6.20 11.64
C LEU A 124 -3.63 -5.77 11.58
N ASN A 125 -3.91 -4.62 10.97
CA ASN A 125 -5.28 -4.12 10.81
C ASN A 125 -5.79 -4.39 9.39
N LEU A 126 -6.75 -5.31 9.27
CA LEU A 126 -7.38 -5.65 7.99
C LEU A 126 -8.61 -4.77 7.67
N PHE A 127 -9.13 -4.00 8.62
CA PHE A 127 -10.27 -3.08 8.45
C PHE A 127 -9.83 -1.73 7.90
N THR A 128 -8.98 -1.74 6.88
CA THR A 128 -8.56 -0.52 6.19
C THR A 128 -9.10 -0.52 4.77
N TYR A 129 -9.37 0.67 4.25
CA TYR A 129 -9.86 0.86 2.88
C TYR A 129 -9.04 0.07 1.85
N LYS A 130 -7.72 -0.01 2.04
CA LYS A 130 -6.80 -0.72 1.14
C LYS A 130 -7.19 -2.18 0.92
N TRP A 131 -7.63 -2.87 1.97
CA TRP A 131 -8.05 -4.28 1.88
C TRP A 131 -9.41 -4.44 1.20
N HIS A 132 -10.34 -3.54 1.51
CA HIS A 132 -11.68 -3.57 0.92
C HIS A 132 -11.65 -3.23 -0.57
N ALA A 133 -10.83 -2.25 -0.95
CA ALA A 133 -10.67 -1.83 -2.34
C ALA A 133 -10.14 -2.94 -3.27
N LEU A 134 -9.43 -3.95 -2.74
CA LEU A 134 -8.95 -5.07 -3.56
C LEU A 134 -10.09 -5.80 -4.28
N GLY A 135 -11.25 -5.94 -3.62
CA GLY A 135 -12.44 -6.59 -4.18
C GLY A 135 -13.05 -5.84 -5.36
N ASP A 136 -12.80 -4.54 -5.47
CA ASP A 136 -13.39 -3.71 -6.52
C ASP A 136 -12.58 -3.73 -7.83
N TYR A 137 -11.34 -4.26 -7.81
CA TYR A 137 -10.46 -4.25 -8.98
C TYR A 137 -11.05 -5.05 -10.15
N ALA A 138 -11.53 -6.28 -9.90
CA ALA A 138 -12.08 -7.12 -10.97
C ALA A 138 -13.31 -6.47 -11.64
N ARG A 139 -14.18 -5.84 -10.84
CA ARG A 139 -15.34 -5.10 -11.36
C ARG A 139 -14.91 -3.86 -12.15
N THR A 140 -13.98 -3.09 -11.60
CA THR A 140 -13.42 -1.89 -12.25
C THR A 140 -12.83 -2.24 -13.61
N ILE A 141 -12.07 -3.33 -13.72
CA ILE A 141 -11.48 -3.80 -14.97
C ILE A 141 -12.55 -4.13 -16.02
N LYS A 142 -13.66 -4.76 -15.62
CA LYS A 142 -14.78 -5.08 -16.54
C LYS A 142 -15.48 -3.83 -17.06
N LEU A 143 -15.65 -2.82 -16.21
CA LEU A 143 -16.43 -1.63 -16.54
C LEU A 143 -15.62 -0.57 -17.29
N PHE A 144 -14.35 -0.42 -16.93
CA PHE A 144 -13.54 0.73 -17.35
C PHE A 144 -12.20 0.36 -18.00
N GLY A 145 -11.92 -0.94 -18.15
CA GLY A 145 -10.66 -1.43 -18.71
C GLY A 145 -9.51 -1.48 -17.71
N THR A 146 -8.31 -1.73 -18.22
CA THR A 146 -7.10 -1.97 -17.42
C THR A 146 -6.57 -0.66 -16.78
N THR A 147 -5.99 -0.77 -15.59
CA THR A 147 -5.53 0.41 -14.82
C THR A 147 -4.25 1.05 -15.34
N ASP A 148 -3.58 0.45 -16.34
CA ASP A 148 -2.35 0.98 -16.93
C ASP A 148 -2.56 2.22 -17.82
N SER A 149 -3.81 2.47 -18.24
CA SER A 149 -4.17 3.57 -19.15
C SER A 149 -4.67 4.84 -18.46
N TYR A 150 -4.75 4.90 -17.13
CA TYR A 150 -5.25 6.10 -16.42
C TYR A 150 -4.24 7.26 -16.29
N SER A 151 -3.07 7.18 -16.96
CA SER A 151 -2.09 8.26 -16.94
C SER A 151 -2.42 9.35 -17.97
N THR A 152 -2.76 10.55 -17.49
CA THR A 152 -2.93 11.75 -18.33
C THR A 152 -1.60 12.28 -18.89
N GLN A 153 -0.44 11.73 -18.50
CA GLN A 153 0.85 12.12 -19.07
C GLN A 153 0.99 11.78 -20.55
N ILE A 154 0.24 10.80 -21.07
CA ILE A 154 0.25 10.43 -22.49
C ILE A 154 -0.19 11.62 -23.37
N VAL A 155 -1.14 12.44 -22.89
CA VAL A 155 -1.65 13.61 -23.61
C VAL A 155 -0.64 14.76 -23.62
N SER A 156 0.13 14.93 -22.53
CA SER A 156 1.15 15.98 -22.46
C SER A 156 2.34 15.74 -23.40
N SER A 157 2.67 14.48 -23.71
CA SER A 157 3.74 14.14 -24.66
C SER A 157 3.34 14.24 -26.13
N LEU A 158 2.03 14.25 -26.43
CA LEU A 158 1.51 14.26 -27.81
C LEU A 158 1.07 15.64 -28.29
N LEU A 159 1.06 16.66 -27.42
CA LEU A 159 0.83 18.06 -27.80
C LEU A 159 2.04 18.99 -27.56
N PRO A 160 3.25 18.74 -28.13
CA PRO A 160 4.30 19.78 -28.14
C PRO A 160 4.10 20.91 -29.16
N HIS A 161 2.98 20.93 -29.93
CA HIS A 161 2.89 21.78 -31.13
C HIS A 161 1.59 22.55 -31.37
N VAL A 162 0.76 22.80 -30.35
CA VAL A 162 -0.47 23.59 -30.53
C VAL A 162 -0.67 24.68 -29.46
N SER A 163 0.39 25.11 -28.76
CA SER A 163 0.26 26.14 -27.72
C SER A 163 0.92 27.48 -28.03
N ASN A 164 1.51 27.68 -29.22
CA ASN A 164 2.18 28.94 -29.56
C ASN A 164 1.48 29.79 -30.63
N SER A 165 0.34 29.38 -31.19
CA SER A 165 -0.37 30.15 -32.22
C SER A 165 -1.67 30.81 -31.75
N PHE A 166 -2.00 30.79 -30.45
CA PHE A 166 -3.26 31.38 -29.95
C PHE A 166 -3.07 32.56 -28.97
N VAL A 167 -1.83 33.02 -28.77
CA VAL A 167 -1.55 34.15 -27.84
C VAL A 167 -1.17 35.44 -28.57
N GLU A 168 -0.84 35.42 -29.86
CA GLU A 168 -0.47 36.64 -30.61
C GLU A 168 -1.65 37.39 -31.27
N ASP A 169 -2.83 36.76 -31.44
CA ASP A 169 -3.98 37.40 -32.11
C ASP A 169 -4.92 38.19 -31.17
N LEU A 170 -4.56 38.38 -29.89
CA LEU A 170 -5.38 39.14 -28.93
C LEU A 170 -4.79 40.51 -28.54
N HIS A 171 -3.77 41.00 -29.25
CA HIS A 171 -3.18 42.33 -29.02
C HIS A 171 -3.04 43.22 -30.26
N ALA A 172 -3.71 42.89 -31.37
CA ALA A 172 -3.82 43.76 -32.53
C ALA A 172 -5.28 43.81 -33.03
N GLY A 173 -6.06 44.69 -32.40
CA GLY A 173 -7.46 44.98 -32.76
C GLY A 173 -8.02 46.07 -31.88
#